data_AF-A0A812PK54-F1
#
_entry.id   AF-A0A812PK54-F1
#
_cell.length_a   1.000
_cell.length_b   1.000
_cell.length_c   1.000
_cell.angle_alpha   90.00
_cell.angle_beta   90.00
_cell.angle_gamma   90.00
#
_symmetry.space_group_name_H-M   'P 1'
#
loop_
_entity.id
_entity.type
_entity.pdbx_description
1 polymer ?
#
loop_
_entity_poly.entity_id
_entity_poly.type
_entity_poly.pdbx_seq_one_letter_code
_entity_poly.pdbx_strand_id
1 'polypeptide(L)' 'MKRRWGYNEEEVGEAVELSGVPRQELFLQSKIHPEDLGYAATKRAFARSLRRLKTDYLDAMLAP' A
#
# COMPACT_ATOMS: atom_id res chain seq x y z
N MET A 1 15.10 8.90 -16.14
CA MET A 1 14.74 8.07 -14.96
C MET A 1 13.74 8.88 -14.12
N LYS A 2 12.43 8.64 -14.25
CA LYS A 2 11.41 9.41 -13.51
C LYS A 2 11.44 8.98 -12.04
N ARG A 3 11.74 9.89 -11.12
CA ARG A 3 11.69 9.65 -9.67
C ARG A 3 10.24 9.49 -9.26
N ARG A 4 9.80 8.26 -9.01
CA ARG A 4 8.49 7.98 -8.44
C ARG A 4 8.70 7.81 -6.93
N TRP A 5 7.99 8.63 -6.16
CA TRP A 5 8.09 8.72 -4.70
C TRP A 5 7.06 7.77 -4.09
N GLY A 6 7.32 7.24 -2.88
CA GLY A 6 6.37 6.37 -2.15
C GLY A 6 6.39 4.89 -2.54
N TYR A 7 7.58 4.31 -2.73
CA TYR A 7 7.74 2.88 -3.05
C TYR A 7 8.14 1.99 -1.88
N ASN A 8 8.10 2.50 -0.66
CA ASN A 8 8.56 1.77 0.52
C ASN A 8 7.52 0.78 1.10
N GLU A 9 6.51 0.39 0.30
CA GLU A 9 5.44 -0.49 0.76
C GLU A 9 5.95 -1.89 1.14
N GLU A 10 7.01 -2.38 0.50
CA GLU A 10 7.60 -3.69 0.79
C GLU A 10 8.33 -3.65 2.15
N GLU A 11 9.13 -2.61 2.39
CA GLU A 11 9.83 -2.39 3.66
C GLU A 11 8.85 -2.12 4.82
N VAL A 12 7.77 -1.39 4.57
CA VAL A 12 6.72 -1.19 5.59
C VAL A 12 5.99 -2.50 5.89
N GLY A 13 5.68 -3.32 4.87
CA GLY A 13 5.08 -4.64 5.07
C GLY A 13 5.97 -5.56 5.91
N GLU A 14 7.27 -5.57 5.64
CA GLU A 14 8.26 -6.28 6.47
C GLU A 14 8.31 -5.76 7.90
N ALA A 15 8.34 -4.44 8.10
CA ALA A 15 8.36 -3.85 9.43
C ALA A 15 7.10 -4.17 10.24
N VAL A 16 5.92 -4.17 9.61
CA VAL A 16 4.66 -4.56 10.26
C VAL A 16 4.71 -6.01 10.72
N GLU A 17 5.15 -6.94 9.86
CA GLU A 17 5.30 -8.36 10.19
C GLU A 17 6.29 -8.57 11.35
N LEU A 18 7.46 -7.91 11.28
CA LEU A 18 8.50 -8.00 12.31
C LEU A 18 8.11 -7.34 13.64
N SER A 19 7.18 -6.38 13.64
CA SER A 19 6.73 -5.71 14.85
C SER A 19 6.02 -6.65 15.83
N GLY A 20 5.42 -7.73 15.33
CA GLY A 20 4.59 -8.64 16.11
C GLY A 20 3.26 -8.03 16.62
N VAL A 21 2.96 -6.77 16.26
CA VAL A 21 1.69 -6.11 16.63
C VAL A 21 0.56 -6.72 15.79
N PRO A 22 -0.57 -7.14 16.40
CA PRO A 22 -1.70 -7.65 15.65
C PRO A 22 -2.17 -6.64 14.59
N ARG A 23 -2.37 -7.09 13.35
CA ARG A 23 -2.71 -6.22 12.20
C ARG A 23 -3.90 -5.27 12.48
N GLN A 24 -4.90 -5.75 13.21
CA GLN A 24 -6.11 -5.00 13.59
C GLN A 24 -5.90 -3.89 14.63
N GLU A 25 -4.73 -3.83 15.27
CA GLU A 25 -4.33 -2.75 16.18
C GLU A 25 -3.56 -1.63 15.46
N LEU A 26 -3.23 -1.84 14.18
CA LEU A 26 -2.51 -0.89 13.35
C LEU A 26 -3.47 -0.20 12.38
N PHE A 27 -3.30 1.12 12.21
CA PHE A 27 -3.92 1.85 11.12
C PHE A 27 -2.92 1.97 9.97
N LEU A 28 -3.17 1.24 8.88
CA LEU A 28 -2.30 1.18 7.72
C LEU A 28 -2.96 1.81 6.49
N GLN A 29 -2.31 2.83 5.94
CA GLN A 29 -2.81 3.63 4.82
C GLN A 29 -1.79 3.70 3.69
N SER A 30 -2.27 3.58 2.45
CA SER A 30 -1.47 3.84 1.22
C SER A 30 -2.23 4.79 0.26
N LYS A 31 -1.54 5.29 -0.74
CA LYS A 31 -2.07 6.27 -1.71
C LYS A 31 -1.85 5.78 -3.13
N ILE A 32 -2.87 5.91 -3.98
CA ILE A 32 -2.77 5.62 -5.41
C ILE A 32 -1.85 6.66 -6.04
N HIS A 33 -0.83 6.19 -6.74
CA HIS A 33 0.04 7.06 -7.53
C HIS A 33 -0.75 7.68 -8.70
N PRO A 34 -0.54 8.96 -9.06
CA PRO A 34 -1.27 9.60 -10.17
C PRO A 34 -1.21 8.85 -11.51
N GLU A 35 -0.14 8.11 -11.77
CA GLU A 35 0.02 7.28 -12.98
C GLU A 35 -0.91 6.04 -13.01
N ASP A 36 -1.49 5.67 -11.87
CA ASP A 36 -2.37 4.51 -11.71
C ASP A 36 -3.86 4.90 -11.58
N LEU A 37 -4.22 6.12 -12.01
CA LEU A 37 -5.61 6.60 -12.02
C LEU A 37 -6.47 5.89 -13.07
N GLY A 38 -7.75 5.73 -12.74
CA GLY A 38 -8.77 5.10 -13.59
C GLY A 38 -9.17 3.72 -13.07
N TYR A 39 -10.43 3.34 -13.26
CA TYR A 39 -11.05 2.20 -12.56
C TYR A 39 -10.23 0.91 -12.57
N ALA A 40 -9.84 0.43 -13.75
CA ALA A 40 -9.06 -0.80 -13.86
C ALA A 40 -7.61 -0.66 -13.35
N ALA A 41 -6.99 0.51 -13.56
CA ALA A 41 -5.63 0.78 -13.12
C ALA A 41 -5.54 0.87 -11.60
N THR A 42 -6.47 1.61 -10.99
CA THR A 42 -6.60 1.77 -9.55
C THR A 42 -6.84 0.43 -8.86
N LYS A 43 -7.71 -0.45 -9.40
CA LYS A 43 -7.89 -1.81 -8.86
C LYS A 43 -6.59 -2.63 -8.89
N ARG A 44 -5.82 -2.55 -9.97
CA ARG A 44 -4.51 -3.23 -10.07
C ARG A 44 -3.49 -2.65 -9.11
N ALA A 45 -3.48 -1.32 -8.95
CA ALA A 45 -2.57 -0.64 -8.03
C ALA A 45 -2.87 -0.99 -6.57
N PHE A 46 -4.14 -0.95 -6.17
CA PHE A 46 -4.57 -1.38 -4.85
C PHE A 46 -4.16 -2.83 -4.56
N ALA A 47 -4.39 -3.75 -5.50
CA ALA A 47 -3.97 -5.14 -5.35
C ALA A 47 -2.43 -5.30 -5.25
N ARG A 48 -1.64 -4.43 -5.89
CA ARG A 48 -0.18 -4.42 -5.73
C ARG A 48 0.21 -3.93 -4.33
N SER A 49 -0.42 -2.86 -3.83
CA SER A 49 -0.16 -2.33 -2.49
C SER A 49 -0.42 -3.38 -1.42
N LEU A 50 -1.55 -4.10 -1.48
CA LEU A 50 -1.86 -5.19 -0.56
C LEU A 50 -0.75 -6.28 -0.53
N ARG A 51 -0.28 -6.70 -1.70
CA ARG A 51 0.80 -7.69 -1.79
C ARG A 51 2.12 -7.20 -1.18
N ARG A 52 2.48 -5.94 -1.43
CA ARG A 52 3.71 -5.34 -0.91
C ARG A 52 3.67 -5.15 0.60
N LEU A 53 2.54 -4.65 1.09
CA LEU A 53 2.28 -4.46 2.51
C LEU A 53 1.97 -5.76 3.26
N LYS A 54 1.96 -6.91 2.57
CA LYS A 54 1.70 -8.24 3.12
C LYS A 54 0.40 -8.31 3.95
N THR A 55 -0.64 -7.63 3.49
CA THR A 55 -1.95 -7.53 4.16
C THR A 55 -3.06 -7.78 3.15
N ASP A 56 -4.21 -8.23 3.62
CA ASP A 56 -5.42 -8.45 2.83
C ASP A 56 -6.33 -7.21 2.78
N TYR A 57 -6.19 -6.28 3.72
CA TYR A 57 -6.89 -4.99 3.72
C TYR A 57 -6.01 -3.79 4.12
N LEU A 58 -6.47 -2.60 3.74
CA LEU A 58 -5.98 -1.31 4.23
C LEU A 58 -7.11 -0.58 4.94
N ASP A 59 -6.77 0.18 5.98
CA ASP A 59 -7.71 1.00 6.74
C ASP A 59 -8.15 2.22 5.94
N ALA A 60 -7.26 2.73 5.08
CA ALA A 60 -7.59 3.76 4.10
C ALA A 60 -6.76 3.63 2.82
N MET A 61 -7.40 3.91 1.68
CA MET A 61 -6.74 4.12 0.40
C MET A 61 -7.09 5.49 -0.14
N LEU A 62 -6.09 6.33 -0.37
CA LEU A 62 -6.31 7.70 -0.85
C LEU A 62 -6.09 7.78 -2.36
N ALA A 63 -6.96 8.50 -3.05
CA ALA A 63 -6.71 8.95 -4.41
C ALA A 63 -5.75 10.17 -4.39
N PRO A 64 -5.06 10.48 -5.50
CA PRO A 64 -4.31 11.72 -5.72
C PRO A 64 -5.04 12.97 -5.24
#